data_AF-A0AAQ0ZLC2-F1
#
_entry.id   AF-A0AAQ0ZLC2-F1
#
_cell.length_a   1.000
_cell.length_b   1.000
_cell.length_c   1.000
_cell.angle_alpha   90.00
_cell.angle_beta   90.00
_cell.angle_gamma   90.00
#
_symmetry.space_group_name_H-M   'P 1'
#
loop_
_entity.id
_entity.type
_entity.pdbx_description
1 polymer ?
#
loop_
_entity_poly.entity_id
_entity_poly.type
_entity_poly.pdbx_seq_one_letter_code
_entity_poly.pdbx_strand_id
1 'polypeptide(L)'
;MKRLIFAIILVSLQACGPANNSHWQMTTRLNYNDYPVNWQAKLVRGCDTCEIKKERLYEPDGVTELSTIYQQGQWRAQNRKAHKARLVFEMGAQFLLVRSREDGLIQLENKHADIEIITKLEQPFEVIMGQSRYEAVITKFEEPRADFALSEPLSVKLHYSVLKSQ
;
A
#
# COMPACT_ATOMS: atom_id res chain seq x y z
N MET A 1 42.56 3.25 -57.10
CA MET A 1 42.75 3.07 -55.65
C MET A 1 41.74 3.92 -54.90
N LYS A 2 40.61 3.36 -54.45
CA LYS A 2 39.60 4.05 -53.62
C LYS A 2 39.50 3.30 -52.29
N ARG A 3 39.88 3.95 -51.19
CA ARG A 3 39.83 3.39 -49.83
C ARG A 3 38.40 3.53 -49.31
N LEU A 4 37.74 2.39 -49.05
CA LEU A 4 36.47 2.30 -48.35
C LEU A 4 36.77 2.33 -46.84
N ILE A 5 36.39 3.41 -46.17
CA ILE A 5 36.53 3.56 -44.72
C ILE A 5 35.27 2.96 -44.08
N PHE A 6 35.42 1.78 -43.47
CA PHE A 6 34.40 1.21 -42.59
C PHE A 6 34.45 1.98 -41.25
N ALA A 7 33.50 2.88 -41.04
CA ALA A 7 33.28 3.49 -39.74
C ALA A 7 32.36 2.57 -38.92
N ILE A 8 32.96 1.73 -38.09
CA ILE A 8 32.23 0.97 -37.05
C ILE A 8 31.96 1.94 -35.90
N ILE A 9 30.73 2.46 -35.83
CA ILE A 9 30.24 3.16 -34.64
C ILE A 9 29.81 2.08 -33.66
N LEU A 10 30.64 1.89 -32.64
CA LEU A 10 30.33 1.06 -31.48
C LEU A 10 30.33 1.95 -30.25
N VAL A 11 29.47 1.60 -29.30
CA VAL A 11 29.38 2.11 -27.92
C VAL A 11 28.52 3.39 -27.80
N SER A 12 27.44 3.46 -27.04
CA SER A 12 27.00 2.67 -25.87
C SER A 12 25.47 2.75 -25.75
N LEU A 13 24.80 1.60 -25.70
CA LEU A 13 23.53 1.49 -25.00
C LEU A 13 23.87 1.64 -23.51
N GLN A 14 23.87 2.87 -23.01
CA GLN A 14 23.57 3.07 -21.60
C GLN A 14 22.12 2.63 -21.44
N ALA A 15 21.94 1.36 -21.07
CA ALA A 15 20.76 0.97 -20.32
C ALA A 15 20.85 1.71 -18.97
N CYS A 16 20.48 2.98 -18.97
CA CYS A 16 19.88 3.58 -17.81
C CYS A 16 18.58 2.80 -17.59
N GLY A 17 18.67 1.68 -16.85
CA GLY A 17 17.50 1.20 -16.12
C GLY A 17 16.95 2.40 -15.36
N PRO A 18 15.63 2.64 -15.35
CA PRO A 18 15.10 3.77 -14.62
C PRO A 18 15.60 3.64 -13.18
N ALA A 19 16.45 4.58 -12.74
CA ALA A 19 16.57 4.87 -11.33
C ALA A 19 15.12 4.95 -10.83
N ASN A 20 14.79 4.21 -9.78
CA ASN A 20 13.44 4.05 -9.27
C ASN A 20 12.95 5.41 -8.72
N ASN A 21 12.68 6.35 -9.62
CA ASN A 21 12.35 7.75 -9.42
C ASN A 21 10.86 7.88 -9.12
N SER A 22 10.32 6.90 -8.40
CA SER A 22 8.99 7.04 -7.85
C SER A 22 9.08 8.13 -6.78
N HIS A 23 8.45 9.28 -7.06
CA HIS A 23 8.22 10.32 -6.05
C HIS A 23 7.50 9.77 -4.81
N TRP A 24 6.83 8.63 -4.93
CA TRP A 24 6.16 7.91 -3.84
C TRP A 24 7.10 6.98 -3.09
N GLN A 25 7.03 7.03 -1.76
CA GLN A 25 7.79 6.15 -0.89
C GLN A 25 6.93 5.73 0.31
N MET A 26 6.93 4.44 0.64
CA MET A 26 6.32 3.93 1.86
C MET A 26 7.39 3.75 2.93
N THR A 27 7.26 4.47 4.05
CA THR A 27 8.09 4.28 5.25
C THR A 27 7.21 3.82 6.41
N THR A 28 7.26 4.49 7.57
CA THR A 28 6.24 4.36 8.61
C THR A 28 4.89 4.97 8.20
N ARG A 29 4.89 5.75 7.10
CA ARG A 29 3.74 6.39 6.47
C ARG A 29 4.02 6.64 4.99
N LEU A 30 2.99 6.98 4.22
CA LEU A 30 3.13 7.34 2.81
C LEU A 30 3.71 8.75 2.66
N ASN A 31 4.73 8.88 1.82
CA ASN A 31 5.35 10.16 1.46
C ASN A 31 5.32 10.38 -0.06
N TYR A 32 5.28 11.65 -0.46
CA TYR A 32 5.50 12.11 -1.82
C TYR A 32 6.62 13.16 -1.81
N ASN A 33 7.73 12.92 -2.50
CA ASN A 33 8.93 13.76 -2.46
C ASN A 33 9.38 14.10 -1.04
N ASP A 34 9.50 13.07 -0.20
CA ASP A 34 9.90 13.18 1.22
C ASP A 34 8.92 13.95 2.12
N TYR A 35 7.80 14.45 1.59
CA TYR A 35 6.74 15.06 2.38
C TYR A 35 5.67 14.04 2.76
N PRO A 36 5.30 13.94 4.05
CA PRO A 36 4.25 13.04 4.48
C PRO A 36 2.90 13.47 3.89
N VAL A 37 2.15 12.50 3.37
CA VAL A 37 0.82 12.75 2.83
C VAL A 37 -0.12 13.17 3.95
N ASN A 38 -0.77 14.32 3.78
CA ASN A 38 -1.88 14.73 4.62
C ASN A 38 -3.20 14.16 4.07
N TRP A 39 -3.63 13.02 4.61
CA TRP A 39 -4.89 12.36 4.24
C TRP A 39 -6.15 13.18 4.51
N GLN A 40 -6.05 14.32 5.20
CA GLN A 40 -7.15 15.25 5.41
C GLN A 40 -7.29 16.29 4.31
N ALA A 41 -6.26 16.51 3.48
CA ALA A 41 -6.30 17.44 2.36
C ALA A 41 -7.11 16.86 1.17
N LYS A 42 -7.44 17.73 0.21
CA LYS A 42 -8.02 17.32 -1.09
C LYS A 42 -6.95 16.99 -2.15
N LEU A 43 -5.73 17.52 -1.97
CA LEU A 43 -4.62 17.39 -2.91
C LEU A 43 -3.37 16.94 -2.16
N VAL A 44 -2.45 16.30 -2.89
CA VAL A 44 -1.13 15.91 -2.36
C VAL A 44 -0.16 17.06 -2.61
N ARG A 45 0.52 17.53 -1.56
CA ARG A 45 1.48 18.63 -1.68
C ARG A 45 2.57 18.29 -2.71
N GLY A 46 2.73 19.16 -3.71
CA GLY A 46 3.74 18.99 -4.75
C GLY A 46 3.37 18.00 -5.86
N CYS A 47 2.13 17.47 -5.89
CA CYS A 47 1.63 16.66 -6.98
C CYS A 47 0.35 17.28 -7.58
N ASP A 48 0.50 18.04 -8.66
CA ASP A 48 -0.61 18.74 -9.33
C ASP A 48 -1.58 17.79 -10.05
N THR A 49 -1.14 16.55 -10.28
CA THR A 49 -1.96 15.49 -10.91
C THR A 49 -2.61 14.56 -9.90
N CYS A 50 -2.44 14.82 -8.60
CA CYS A 50 -2.94 13.98 -7.53
C CYS A 50 -4.19 14.56 -6.86
N GLU A 51 -5.23 13.74 -6.76
CA GLU A 51 -6.45 14.04 -6.01
C GLU A 51 -6.63 13.04 -4.86
N ILE A 52 -7.08 13.52 -3.69
CA ILE A 52 -7.49 12.68 -2.57
C ILE A 52 -9.02 12.67 -2.51
N LYS A 53 -9.62 11.50 -2.72
CA LYS A 53 -11.05 11.25 -2.52
C LYS A 53 -11.28 10.54 -1.19
N LYS A 54 -12.26 11.00 -0.44
CA LYS A 54 -12.64 10.43 0.85
C LYS A 54 -14.00 9.76 0.76
N GLU A 55 -14.12 8.56 1.28
CA GLU A 55 -15.36 7.79 1.27
C GLU A 55 -15.57 7.12 2.63
N ARG A 56 -16.82 6.74 2.90
CA ARG A 56 -17.20 5.95 4.07
C ARG A 56 -17.90 4.69 3.60
N LEU A 57 -17.40 3.54 4.02
CA LEU A 57 -18.02 2.25 3.74
C LEU A 57 -18.72 1.77 5.01
N TYR A 58 -20.03 1.52 4.87
CA TYR A 58 -20.84 0.98 5.95
C TYR A 58 -20.74 -0.54 5.89
N GLU A 59 -20.01 -1.13 6.84
CA GLU A 59 -19.84 -2.56 6.96
C GLU A 59 -20.54 -3.07 8.23
N PRO A 60 -20.91 -4.36 8.30
CA PRO A 60 -21.54 -4.93 9.49
C PRO A 60 -20.74 -4.70 10.78
N ASP A 61 -19.41 -4.70 10.68
CA ASP A 61 -18.50 -4.59 11.83
C ASP A 61 -18.12 -3.14 12.19
N GLY A 62 -18.60 -2.15 11.42
CA GLY A 62 -18.32 -0.73 11.65
C GLY A 62 -18.22 0.10 10.36
N VAL A 63 -17.98 1.40 10.53
CA VAL A 63 -17.81 2.33 9.40
C VAL A 63 -16.33 2.44 9.06
N THR A 64 -15.93 1.92 7.90
CA THR A 64 -14.56 2.07 7.40
C THR A 64 -14.41 3.45 6.75
N GLU A 65 -13.50 4.27 7.27
CA GLU A 65 -13.07 5.51 6.62
C GLU A 65 -11.96 5.20 5.63
N LEU A 66 -12.09 5.68 4.39
CA LEU A 66 -11.05 5.52 3.38
C LEU A 66 -10.73 6.84 2.69
N SER A 67 -9.43 7.05 2.47
CA SER A 67 -8.90 8.13 1.64
C SER A 67 -8.10 7.50 0.52
N THR A 68 -8.51 7.71 -0.72
CA THR A 68 -7.86 7.17 -1.92
C THR A 68 -7.17 8.30 -2.69
N ILE A 69 -5.91 8.10 -3.04
CA ILE A 69 -5.17 8.97 -3.95
C ILE A 69 -5.35 8.44 -5.37
N TYR A 70 -5.79 9.33 -6.25
CA TYR A 70 -5.75 9.13 -7.70
C TYR A 70 -4.67 10.03 -8.29
N GLN A 71 -3.79 9.47 -9.12
CA GLN A 71 -2.80 10.22 -9.88
C GLN A 71 -3.15 10.10 -11.37
N GLN A 72 -3.41 11.22 -12.03
CA GLN A 72 -3.89 11.25 -13.43
C GLN A 72 -5.13 10.34 -13.64
N GLY A 73 -6.03 10.30 -12.65
CA GLY A 73 -7.24 9.47 -12.67
C GLY A 73 -7.03 7.99 -12.34
N GLN A 74 -5.80 7.52 -12.15
CA GLN A 74 -5.49 6.13 -11.80
C GLN A 74 -5.34 5.95 -10.28
N TRP A 75 -5.86 4.85 -9.72
CA TRP A 75 -5.69 4.51 -8.31
C TRP A 75 -4.21 4.37 -7.98
N ARG A 76 -3.71 5.11 -7.00
CA ARG A 76 -2.28 5.13 -6.66
C ARG A 76 -2.00 4.59 -5.27
N ALA A 77 -2.75 5.09 -4.29
CA ALA A 77 -2.54 4.73 -2.90
C ALA A 77 -3.82 4.92 -2.11
N GLN A 78 -3.87 4.34 -0.92
CA GLN A 78 -5.03 4.42 -0.06
C GLN A 78 -4.63 4.37 1.40
N ASN A 79 -5.34 5.13 2.23
CA ASN A 79 -5.33 5.00 3.68
C ASN A 79 -6.70 4.52 4.13
N ARG A 80 -6.72 3.52 5.01
CA ARG A 80 -7.94 2.95 5.57
C ARG A 80 -7.87 2.93 7.09
N LYS A 81 -8.96 3.34 7.72
CA LYS A 81 -9.28 3.04 9.11
C LYS A 81 -10.43 2.04 9.10
N ALA A 82 -10.08 0.77 9.23
CA ALA A 82 -10.98 -0.35 9.09
C ALA A 82 -11.34 -0.95 10.44
N HIS A 83 -12.53 -1.57 10.48
CA HIS A 83 -13.04 -2.29 11.64
C HIS A 83 -12.94 -3.82 11.52
N LYS A 84 -12.29 -4.30 10.46
CA LYS A 84 -12.06 -5.71 10.14
C LYS A 84 -10.58 -6.05 10.14
N ALA A 85 -10.23 -7.26 10.58
CA ALA A 85 -8.86 -7.77 10.60
C ALA A 85 -8.42 -8.22 9.19
N ARG A 86 -8.55 -7.31 8.22
CA ARG A 86 -8.30 -7.57 6.80
C ARG A 86 -7.72 -6.35 6.13
N LEU A 87 -6.52 -6.49 5.59
CA LEU A 87 -5.95 -5.52 4.66
C LEU A 87 -6.55 -5.74 3.28
N VAL A 88 -7.10 -4.68 2.71
CA VAL A 88 -7.71 -4.67 1.39
C VAL A 88 -6.85 -3.83 0.47
N PHE A 89 -6.57 -4.38 -0.70
CA PHE A 89 -5.77 -3.75 -1.73
C PHE A 89 -6.69 -3.36 -2.89
N GLU A 90 -6.53 -2.13 -3.39
CA GLU A 90 -7.32 -1.57 -4.49
C GLU A 90 -8.85 -1.66 -4.22
N MET A 91 -9.65 -2.02 -5.24
CA MET A 91 -11.12 -2.06 -5.23
C MET A 91 -11.71 -3.29 -4.51
N GLY A 92 -11.04 -3.87 -3.51
CA GLY A 92 -11.66 -4.90 -2.67
C GLY A 92 -11.46 -6.35 -3.09
N ALA A 93 -10.98 -6.60 -4.32
CA ALA A 93 -10.83 -7.96 -4.84
C ALA A 93 -9.67 -8.74 -4.20
N GLN A 94 -8.66 -8.03 -3.69
CA GLN A 94 -7.44 -8.61 -3.13
C GLN A 94 -7.31 -8.23 -1.65
N PHE A 95 -6.99 -9.20 -0.80
CA PHE A 95 -6.88 -8.98 0.63
C PHE A 95 -5.89 -9.92 1.33
N LEU A 96 -5.42 -9.49 2.50
CA LEU A 96 -4.71 -10.32 3.48
C LEU A 96 -5.49 -10.31 4.80
N LEU A 97 -5.70 -11.48 5.40
CA LEU A 97 -6.18 -11.57 6.78
C LEU A 97 -5.06 -11.16 7.73
N VAL A 98 -5.41 -10.46 8.81
CA VAL A 98 -4.46 -9.94 9.80
C VAL A 98 -4.67 -10.66 11.12
N ARG A 99 -3.60 -11.13 11.76
CA ARG A 99 -3.64 -11.74 13.08
C ARG A 99 -2.45 -11.30 13.92
N SER A 100 -2.65 -11.12 15.22
CA SER A 100 -1.54 -10.94 16.15
C SER A 100 -0.85 -12.28 16.40
N ARG A 101 0.45 -12.23 16.65
CA ARG A 101 1.24 -13.34 17.17
C ARG A 101 1.62 -13.08 18.62
N GLU A 102 1.90 -14.15 19.37
CA GLU A 102 2.28 -14.07 20.78
C GLU A 102 3.59 -13.31 21.02
N ASP A 103 4.47 -13.27 20.02
CA ASP A 103 5.74 -12.52 20.01
C ASP A 103 5.58 -11.02 19.72
N GLY A 104 4.33 -10.53 19.59
CA GLY A 104 4.03 -9.13 19.28
C GLY A 104 4.17 -8.78 17.80
N LEU A 105 4.45 -9.76 16.94
CA LEU A 105 4.44 -9.59 15.49
C LEU A 105 3.01 -9.71 14.94
N ILE A 106 2.85 -9.30 13.68
CA ILE A 106 1.61 -9.39 12.92
C ILE A 106 1.83 -10.37 11.79
N GLN A 107 0.98 -11.39 11.72
CA GLN A 107 0.92 -12.31 10.59
C GLN A 107 -0.16 -11.87 9.61
N LEU A 108 0.19 -11.88 8.33
CA LEU A 108 -0.69 -11.57 7.22
C LEU A 108 -0.79 -12.78 6.31
N GLU A 109 -2.00 -13.24 6.00
CA GLU A 109 -2.20 -14.43 5.18
C GLU A 109 -3.26 -14.26 4.09
N ASN A 110 -3.03 -14.87 2.93
CA ASN A 110 -4.08 -15.21 1.96
C ASN A 110 -3.84 -16.63 1.45
N LYS A 111 -4.66 -17.57 1.96
CA LYS A 111 -4.53 -19.00 1.64
C LYS A 111 -4.83 -19.34 0.19
N HIS A 112 -5.66 -18.55 -0.50
CA HIS A 112 -5.98 -18.78 -1.91
C HIS A 112 -4.83 -18.37 -2.84
N ALA A 113 -4.06 -17.36 -2.43
CA ALA A 113 -2.92 -16.84 -3.18
C ALA A 113 -1.57 -17.40 -2.69
N ASP A 114 -1.57 -18.28 -1.69
CA ASP A 114 -0.37 -18.82 -1.03
C ASP A 114 0.59 -17.71 -0.54
N ILE A 115 0.02 -16.69 0.10
CA ILE A 115 0.78 -15.54 0.64
C ILE A 115 0.80 -15.63 2.16
N GLU A 116 2.00 -15.58 2.74
CA GLU A 116 2.24 -15.39 4.17
C GLU A 116 3.33 -14.34 4.39
N ILE A 117 3.05 -13.34 5.22
CA ILE A 117 3.98 -12.25 5.56
C ILE A 117 3.97 -12.06 7.08
N ILE A 118 5.15 -11.95 7.67
CA ILE A 118 5.33 -11.58 9.08
C ILE A 118 5.89 -10.17 9.12
N THR A 119 5.21 -9.26 9.83
CA THR A 119 5.60 -7.86 9.97
C THR A 119 5.35 -7.37 11.40
N LYS A 120 5.57 -6.08 11.64
CA LYS A 120 5.20 -5.37 12.87
C LYS A 120 4.57 -4.03 12.53
N LEU A 121 4.01 -3.37 13.53
CA LEU A 121 3.50 -2.01 13.36
C LEU A 121 4.59 -1.06 12.86
N GLU A 122 4.19 -0.13 12.01
CA GLU A 122 5.03 0.91 11.40
C GLU A 122 6.20 0.38 10.54
N GLN A 123 6.27 -0.93 10.29
CA GLN A 123 7.22 -1.51 9.36
C GLN A 123 6.57 -1.67 7.97
N PRO A 124 7.11 -1.02 6.92
CA PRO A 124 6.62 -1.25 5.57
C PRO A 124 6.96 -2.67 5.12
N PHE A 125 6.05 -3.27 4.36
CA PHE A 125 6.23 -4.59 3.75
C PHE A 125 5.68 -4.57 2.33
N GLU A 126 6.23 -5.43 1.50
CA GLU A 126 5.79 -5.62 0.12
C GLU A 126 4.83 -6.80 0.03
N VAL A 127 3.84 -6.69 -0.84
CA VAL A 127 2.97 -7.80 -1.24
C VAL A 127 2.78 -7.78 -2.75
N ILE A 128 2.88 -8.95 -3.35
CA ILE A 128 2.61 -9.16 -4.77
C ILE A 128 1.30 -9.94 -4.87
N MET A 129 0.31 -9.39 -5.56
CA MET A 129 -0.98 -10.05 -5.79
C MET A 129 -1.37 -9.97 -7.27
N GLY A 130 -1.34 -11.12 -7.93
CA GLY A 130 -1.47 -11.21 -9.38
C GLY A 130 -0.30 -10.49 -10.07
N GLN A 131 -0.61 -9.54 -10.95
CA GLN A 131 0.39 -8.72 -11.65
C GLN A 131 0.71 -7.40 -10.94
N SER A 132 0.06 -7.11 -9.81
CA SER A 132 0.27 -5.87 -9.07
C SER A 132 1.19 -6.09 -7.88
N ARG A 133 2.12 -5.16 -7.69
CA ARG A 133 2.97 -5.05 -6.50
C ARG A 133 2.47 -3.90 -5.65
N TYR A 134 2.41 -4.11 -4.35
CA TYR A 134 2.02 -3.09 -3.39
C TYR A 134 3.04 -3.01 -2.25
N GLU A 135 3.24 -1.80 -1.75
CA GLU A 135 3.89 -1.53 -0.48
C GLU A 135 2.83 -1.12 0.52
N ALA A 136 2.85 -1.68 1.72
CA ALA A 136 1.89 -1.37 2.75
C ALA A 136 2.56 -1.18 4.11
N VAL A 137 1.91 -0.40 4.98
CA VAL A 137 2.31 -0.23 6.36
C VAL A 137 1.07 -0.23 7.25
N ILE A 138 1.14 -0.98 8.35
CA ILE A 138 0.10 -0.99 9.38
C ILE A 138 0.54 -0.05 10.49
N THR A 139 -0.21 1.01 10.74
CA THR A 139 0.12 1.98 11.80
C THR A 139 -0.65 1.72 13.10
N LYS A 140 -1.73 0.93 13.03
CA LYS A 140 -2.50 0.54 14.21
C LYS A 140 -3.16 -0.81 13.98
N PHE A 141 -3.03 -1.69 14.96
CA PHE A 141 -3.79 -2.93 15.03
C PHE A 141 -4.13 -3.22 16.49
N GLU A 142 -5.42 -3.18 16.82
CA GLU A 142 -5.95 -3.52 18.14
C GLU A 142 -7.01 -4.61 17.95
N GLU A 143 -6.71 -5.83 18.40
CA GLU A 143 -7.71 -6.89 18.55
C GLU A 143 -8.48 -6.67 19.88
N PRO A 144 -9.81 -6.85 19.89
CA PRO A 144 -10.55 -6.79 21.14
C PRO A 144 -10.06 -7.91 22.08
N ARG A 145 -9.90 -7.59 23.36
CA ARG A 145 -9.50 -8.57 24.38
C ARG A 145 -10.52 -9.70 24.43
N ALA A 146 -10.03 -10.94 24.51
CA ALA A 146 -10.84 -12.17 24.54
C ALA A 146 -11.81 -12.25 25.74
N ASP A 147 -11.69 -11.34 26.71
CA ASP A 147 -12.37 -11.40 28.01
C ASP A 147 -13.79 -10.82 27.99
N PHE A 148 -14.24 -10.23 26.87
CA PHE A 148 -15.59 -9.69 26.75
C PHE A 148 -16.55 -10.75 26.18
N ALA A 149 -17.24 -11.42 27.08
CA ALA A 149 -18.36 -12.27 26.75
C ALA A 149 -19.42 -11.51 25.92
N LEU A 150 -19.72 -12.06 24.74
CA LEU A 150 -21.03 -12.04 24.07
C LEU A 150 -21.62 -10.67 23.70
N SER A 151 -21.18 -10.10 22.58
CA SER A 151 -22.09 -9.58 21.54
C SER A 151 -21.37 -9.44 20.19
N GLU A 152 -22.03 -9.84 19.12
CA GLU A 152 -21.55 -9.74 17.72
C GLU A 152 -21.30 -8.28 17.29
N PRO A 153 -20.46 -8.02 16.28
CA PRO A 153 -19.18 -8.66 15.96
C PRO A 153 -18.01 -7.88 16.62
N LEU A 154 -16.95 -8.61 16.97
CA LEU A 154 -15.75 -8.07 17.61
C LEU A 154 -14.98 -7.14 16.65
N SER A 155 -15.25 -5.83 16.70
CA SER A 155 -14.56 -4.84 15.88
C SER A 155 -13.08 -4.74 16.26
N VAL A 156 -12.18 -4.96 15.29
CA VAL A 156 -10.78 -4.58 15.46
C VAL A 156 -10.61 -3.10 15.13
N LYS A 157 -9.50 -2.49 15.55
CA LYS A 157 -9.06 -1.21 14.97
C LYS A 157 -7.82 -1.45 14.12
N LEU A 158 -7.99 -1.41 12.80
CA LEU A 158 -6.91 -1.61 11.85
C LEU A 158 -6.70 -0.35 11.01
N HIS A 159 -5.56 0.33 11.18
CA HIS A 159 -5.18 1.47 10.35
C HIS A 159 -3.97 1.11 9.51
N TYR A 160 -4.05 1.40 8.22
CA TYR A 160 -2.99 1.08 7.29
C TYR A 160 -3.00 1.99 6.07
N SER A 161 -1.87 2.03 5.39
CA SER A 161 -1.75 2.64 4.07
C SER A 161 -1.20 1.63 3.08
N VAL A 162 -1.65 1.73 1.84
CA VAL A 162 -1.21 0.90 0.71
C VAL A 162 -0.79 1.83 -0.43
N LEU A 163 0.31 1.51 -1.10
CA LEU A 163 0.81 2.14 -2.31
C LEU A 163 0.93 1.06 -3.38
N LYS A 164 0.37 1.27 -4.57
CA LYS A 164 0.62 0.40 -5.73
C LYS A 164 1.97 0.80 -6.33
N SER A 165 2.92 -0.13 -6.41
CA SER A 165 4.18 0.09 -7.11
C SER A 165 3.93 0.13 -8.63
N GLN A 166 4.75 0.87 -9.38
CA GLN A 166 4.63 0.96 -10.84
C GLN A 166 5.20 -0.29 -11.52
#